data_AF-A0A929M7J5-F1
#
_entry.id   AF-A0A929M7J5-F1
#
_cell.length_a   1.000
_cell.length_b   1.000
_cell.length_c   1.000
_cell.angle_alpha   90.00
_cell.angle_beta   90.00
_cell.angle_gamma   90.00
#
_symmetry.space_group_name_H-M   'P 1'
#
loop_
_entity.id
_entity.type
_entity.pdbx_description
1 polymer ?
#
loop_
_entity_poly.entity_id
_entity_poly.type
_entity_poly.pdbx_seq_one_letter_code
_entity_poly.pdbx_strand_id
1 'polypeptide(L)' 'MKDLVLNAQTRSGEEKLSEVRASKMVPGVVYGKNKDNISIKIDNSDLIKTYRIAGESSIIALNVDGKKIEVLVHEYQ' A
#
# COMPACT_ATOMS: atom_id res chain seq x y z
N MET A 1 6.86 -17.86 -10.29
CA MET A 1 6.61 -17.19 -8.99
C MET A 1 6.64 -15.71 -9.28
N LYS A 2 5.56 -14.97 -9.02
CA LYS A 2 5.40 -13.59 -9.50
C LYS A 2 5.58 -12.66 -8.31
N ASP A 3 6.79 -12.14 -8.14
CA ASP A 3 7.11 -11.15 -7.11
C ASP A 3 6.28 -9.89 -7.34
N LEU A 4 5.19 -9.76 -6.58
CA LEU A 4 4.31 -8.61 -6.59
C LEU A 4 4.98 -7.48 -5.81
N VAL A 5 5.72 -6.64 -6.51
CA VAL A 5 6.29 -5.42 -5.94
C VAL A 5 5.35 -4.26 -6.17
N LEU A 6 4.76 -3.75 -5.09
CA LEU A 6 3.86 -2.60 -5.11
C LEU A 6 4.62 -1.37 -4.61
N ASN A 7 4.74 -0.33 -5.42
CA ASN A 7 5.38 0.90 -4.99
C ASN A 7 4.37 1.76 -4.22
N ALA A 8 4.77 2.22 -3.05
CA ALA A 8 3.98 3.08 -2.20
C ALA A 8 4.82 4.24 -1.68
N GLN A 9 4.16 5.37 -1.48
CA GLN A 9 4.79 6.55 -0.91
C GLN A 9 4.33 6.71 0.53
N THR A 10 5.25 7.01 1.44
CA THR A 10 4.88 7.44 2.78
C THR A 10 4.16 8.79 2.70
N ARG A 11 3.13 8.95 3.53
CA ARG A 11 2.51 10.26 3.76
C ARG A 11 2.80 10.69 5.19
N SER A 12 3.31 11.90 5.34
CA SER A 12 3.29 12.63 6.61
C SER A 12 1.92 13.30 6.72
N GLY A 13 1.31 13.33 7.90
CA GLY A 13 -0.12 13.63 8.13
C GLY A 13 -0.66 15.01 7.68
N GLU A 14 0.11 15.77 6.90
CA GLU A 14 -0.27 17.05 6.30
C GLU A 14 -1.11 16.88 5.01
N GLU A 15 -1.07 15.72 4.35
CA GLU A 15 -1.85 15.51 3.12
C GLU A 15 -3.34 15.23 3.42
N LYS A 16 -4.22 16.09 2.88
CA LYS A 16 -5.68 15.89 2.95
C LYS A 16 -6.09 14.66 2.14
N LEU A 17 -6.88 13.78 2.73
CA LEU A 17 -7.38 12.58 2.05
C LEU A 17 -8.17 12.91 0.76
N SER A 18 -8.84 14.06 0.71
CA SER A 18 -9.57 14.49 -0.49
C SER A 18 -8.64 14.73 -1.69
N GLU A 19 -7.46 15.29 -1.45
CA GLU A 19 -6.48 15.56 -2.52
C GLU A 19 -5.80 14.27 -2.99
N VAL A 20 -5.51 13.36 -2.06
CA VAL A 20 -4.96 12.03 -2.38
C VAL A 20 -5.93 11.25 -3.26
N ARG A 21 -7.22 11.21 -2.90
CA ARG A 21 -8.26 10.56 -3.72
C ARG A 21 -8.48 11.27 -5.07
N ALA A 22 -8.44 12.60 -5.10
CA ALA A 22 -8.51 13.36 -6.35
C ALA A 22 -7.33 13.09 -7.28
N SER A 23 -6.15 12.80 -6.71
CA SER A 23 -4.92 12.45 -7.43
C SER A 23 -4.85 10.98 -7.86
N LYS A 24 -5.96 10.24 -7.82
CA LYS A 24 -6.04 8.80 -8.12
C LYS A 24 -5.16 7.92 -7.22
N MET A 25 -4.80 8.42 -6.04
CA MET A 25 -4.08 7.66 -5.03
C MET A 25 -5.05 7.13 -3.99
N VAL A 26 -4.79 5.90 -3.54
CA VAL A 26 -5.50 5.23 -2.47
C VAL A 26 -4.69 5.37 -1.19
N PRO A 27 -5.21 6.05 -0.17
CA PRO A 27 -4.56 6.09 1.14
C PRO A 27 -4.67 4.72 1.81
N GLY A 28 -3.57 4.26 2.40
CA GLY A 28 -3.51 3.01 3.15
C GLY A 28 -2.71 3.18 4.43
N VAL A 29 -2.78 2.17 5.29
CA VAL A 29 -1.97 2.09 6.50
C VAL A 29 -1.34 0.71 6.57
N VAL A 30 -0.03 0.68 6.79
CA VAL A 30 0.73 -0.54 7.07
C VAL A 30 0.99 -0.58 8.56
N TYR A 31 0.54 -1.64 9.21
CA TYR A 31 0.77 -1.88 10.62
C TYR A 31 1.22 -3.32 10.83
N GLY A 32 1.94 -3.57 11.92
CA GLY A 32 2.40 -4.91 12.27
C GLY A 32 2.69 -5.01 13.76
N LYS A 33 2.69 -6.25 14.29
CA LYS A 33 2.76 -6.51 15.75
C LYS A 33 4.08 -6.07 16.42
N ASN A 34 5.06 -5.58 15.66
CA ASN A 34 6.34 -5.04 16.14
C ASN A 34 6.88 -3.96 15.17
N LYS A 35 6.01 -3.29 14.41
CA LYS A 35 6.40 -2.23 13.47
C LYS A 35 5.51 -1.01 13.67
N ASP A 36 6.13 0.16 13.55
CA ASP A 36 5.44 1.45 13.53
C ASP A 36 4.35 1.48 12.45
N ASN A 37 3.28 2.21 12.75
CA ASN A 37 2.16 2.44 11.86
C ASN A 37 2.61 3.41 10.77
N ILE A 38 2.81 2.91 9.56
CA ILE A 38 3.24 3.74 8.43
C ILE A 38 2.00 4.07 7.60
N SER A 39 1.65 5.34 7.58
CA SER A 39 0.66 5.84 6.64
C SER A 39 1.29 5.92 5.25
N ILE A 40 0.67 5.25 4.29
CA ILE A 40 1.14 5.20 2.91
C ILE A 40 0.03 5.67 1.96
N LYS A 41 0.43 5.96 0.73
CA LYS A 41 -0.45 6.17 -0.41
C LYS A 41 0.07 5.36 -1.59
N ILE A 42 -0.86 4.75 -2.32
CA ILE A 42 -0.58 3.82 -3.42
C ILE A 42 -1.36 4.30 -4.64
N ASP A 43 -0.83 4.16 -5.84
CA ASP A 43 -1.63 4.44 -7.04
C ASP A 43 -2.77 3.42 -7.17
N ASN A 44 -3.98 3.91 -7.46
CA ASN A 44 -5.17 3.07 -7.59
C ASN A 44 -4.99 1.96 -8.64
N SER A 45 -4.34 2.25 -9.77
CA SER A 45 -4.13 1.29 -10.85
C SER A 45 -3.20 0.17 -10.42
N ASP A 46 -2.12 0.51 -9.71
CA ASP A 46 -1.14 -0.44 -9.20
C ASP A 46 -1.73 -1.30 -8.08
N LEU A 47 -2.54 -0.71 -7.19
CA LEU A 47 -3.28 -1.44 -6.17
C LEU A 47 -4.23 -2.47 -6.81
N ILE A 48 -5.05 -2.06 -7.77
CA ILE A 48 -6.01 -2.95 -8.44
C ILE A 48 -5.30 -4.09 -9.16
N LYS A 49 -4.21 -3.80 -9.89
CA LYS A 49 -3.40 -4.83 -10.56
C LYS A 49 -2.84 -5.82 -9.56
N THR A 50 -2.27 -5.31 -8.47
CA THR A 50 -1.66 -6.12 -7.43
C THR A 50 -2.70 -6.98 -6.73
N TYR A 51 -3.83 -6.39 -6.32
CA TYR A 51 -4.94 -7.08 -5.70
C TYR A 51 -5.50 -8.20 -6.59
N ARG A 52 -5.63 -7.95 -7.90
CA ARG A 52 -6.11 -8.97 -8.84
C ARG A 52 -5.17 -10.17 -8.98
N ILE A 53 -3.87 -9.99 -8.74
CA ILE A 53 -2.87 -11.06 -8.84
C ILE A 53 -2.65 -11.74 -7.49
N ALA A 54 -2.56 -10.95 -6.41
CA ALA A 54 -2.33 -11.40 -5.05
C ALA A 54 -3.59 -12.08 -4.46
N GLY A 55 -4.78 -11.53 -4.70
CA GLY A 55 -5.98 -11.89 -3.96
C GLY A 55 -5.88 -11.51 -2.47
N GLU A 56 -6.80 -12.03 -1.66
CA GLU A 56 -6.91 -11.70 -0.23
C GLU A 56 -5.86 -12.41 0.65
N SER A 57 -5.23 -13.48 0.17
CA SER A 57 -4.36 -14.34 1.00
C SER A 57 -2.90 -14.39 0.56
N SER A 58 -2.48 -13.56 -0.40
CA SER A 58 -1.07 -13.52 -0.82
C SER A 58 -0.29 -12.40 -0.15
N ILE A 59 0.98 -12.68 0.10
CA ILE A 59 1.97 -11.71 0.57
C ILE A 59 2.38 -10.83 -0.61
N ILE A 60 2.37 -9.52 -0.39
CA ILE A 60 2.77 -8.49 -1.36
C ILE A 60 4.04 -7.82 -0.85
N ALA A 61 5.02 -7.61 -1.73
CA ALA A 61 6.22 -6.84 -1.40
C ALA A 61 5.93 -5.35 -1.65
N LEU A 62 5.65 -4.61 -0.58
CA LEU A 62 5.48 -3.17 -0.65
C LEU A 62 6.83 -2.46 -0.64
N ASN A 63 7.16 -1.68 -1.66
CA ASN A 63 8.33 -0.83 -1.68
C ASN A 63 7.96 0.59 -1.26
N VAL A 64 8.39 0.98 -0.06
CA VAL A 64 8.14 2.28 0.54
C VAL A 64 9.46 3.02 0.66
N ASP A 65 9.65 4.07 -0.13
CA ASP A 65 10.86 4.92 -0.07
C ASP A 65 12.18 4.12 -0.18
N GLY A 66 12.19 3.09 -1.03
CA GLY A 66 13.34 2.18 -1.22
C GLY A 66 13.43 1.03 -0.21
N LYS A 67 12.56 0.99 0.80
CA LYS A 67 12.43 -0.14 1.73
C LYS A 67 11.38 -1.12 1.24
N LYS A 68 11.80 -2.34 0.88
CA LYS A 68 10.87 -3.45 0.65
C LYS A 68 10.37 -4.00 1.98
N ILE A 69 9.05 -4.11 2.08
CA ILE A 69 8.32 -4.60 3.25
C ILE A 69 7.32 -5.62 2.75
N GLU A 70 7.40 -6.85 3.25
CA GLU A 70 6.37 -7.85 3.00
C GLU A 70 5.13 -7.53 3.84
N VAL A 71 4.00 -7.36 3.17
CA VAL A 71 2.71 -7.03 3.77
C VAL A 71 1.64 -8.00 3.28
N LEU A 72 0.62 -8.22 4.10
CA LEU A 72 -0.56 -8.98 3.74
C LEU A 72 -1.77 -8.07 3.81
N VAL A 73 -2.66 -8.17 2.83
CA VAL A 73 -3.90 -7.38 2.80
C VAL A 73 -4.81 -7.90 3.90
N HIS A 74 -5.04 -7.09 4.93
CA HIS A 74 -5.91 -7.47 6.04
C HIS A 74 -7.38 -7.15 5.75
N GLU A 75 -7.63 -5.99 5.16
CA GLU A 75 -8.98 -5.50 4.88
C GLU A 75 -8.94 -4.57 3.65
N TYR A 76 -9.98 -4.64 2.81
CA TYR A 76 -10.22 -3.74 1.69
C TYR A 76 -11.63 -3.14 1.84
N GLN A 77 -11.75 -1.82 1.74
CA GLN A 77 -12.98 -1.06 1.96
C GLN A 77 -13.35 -0.23 0.73
#